data_AF-A0A542GCP7-F1
#
_entry.id   AF-A0A542GCP7-F1
#
_cell.length_a   1.000
_cell.length_b   1.000
_cell.length_c   1.000
_cell.angle_alpha   90.00
_cell.angle_beta   90.00
_cell.angle_gamma   90.00
#
_symmetry.space_group_name_H-M   'P 1'
#
loop_
_entity.id
_entity.type
_entity.pdbx_description
1 polymer ?
#
loop_
_entity_poly.entity_id
_entity_poly.type
_entity_poly.pdbx_seq_one_letter_code
_entity_poly.pdbx_strand_id
1 'polypeptide(L)' 'MFDHVAGLRPEEAARWVTLVEQSRPVLENDGMEAVQALLAERGVSIIQAIALTRALLGTAETPLQVAIDIVTTSAVRQ' A
#
# COMPACT_ATOMS: atom_id res chain seq x y z
N MET A 1 9.40 6.84 -6.47
CA MET A 1 8.28 5.88 -6.30
C MET A 1 6.93 6.58 -6.27
N PHE A 2 6.73 7.58 -5.39
CA PHE A 2 5.45 8.30 -5.25
C PHE A 2 5.43 9.74 -5.80
N ASP A 3 6.38 10.09 -6.68
CA ASP A 3 6.52 11.44 -7.25
C ASP A 3 5.29 11.91 -8.06
N HIS A 4 4.48 10.94 -8.52
CA HIS A 4 3.25 11.18 -9.27
C HIS A 4 2.02 11.49 -8.39
N VAL A 5 2.16 11.45 -7.06
CA VAL A 5 1.05 11.72 -6.13
C VAL A 5 0.99 13.23 -5.86
N ALA A 6 0.01 13.90 -6.44
CA ALA A 6 -0.17 15.34 -6.28
C ALA A 6 -0.39 15.72 -4.81
N GLY A 7 0.38 16.71 -4.32
CA GLY A 7 0.28 17.21 -2.95
C GLY A 7 1.00 16.37 -1.89
N LEU A 8 1.70 15.29 -2.26
CA LEU A 8 2.48 14.49 -1.33
C LEU A 8 3.78 15.20 -0.97
N ARG A 9 3.95 15.53 0.32
CA ARG A 9 5.20 16.12 0.80
C ARG A 9 6.35 15.11 0.71
N PRO A 10 7.60 15.54 0.47
CA PRO A 10 8.76 14.65 0.39
C PRO A 10 8.93 13.73 1.61
N GLU A 11 8.66 14.25 2.81
CA GLU A 11 8.72 13.48 4.06
C GLU A 11 7.66 12.37 4.15
N GLU A 12 6.49 12.61 3.56
CA GLU A 12 5.42 11.61 3.48
C GLU A 12 5.73 10.57 2.41
N ALA A 13 6.29 11.00 1.27
CA ALA A 13 6.78 10.09 0.24
C ALA A 13 7.88 9.16 0.78
N ALA A 14 8.82 9.68 1.58
CA ALA A 14 9.84 8.87 2.24
C ALA A 14 9.22 7.85 3.20
N ARG A 15 8.24 8.26 4.02
CA ARG A 15 7.50 7.34 4.90
C ARG A 15 6.78 6.24 4.12
N TRP A 16 6.17 6.57 2.99
CA TRP A 16 5.50 5.57 2.16
C TRP A 16 6.48 4.59 1.54
N VAL A 17 7.65 5.05 1.09
CA VAL A 17 8.72 4.16 0.61
C VAL A 17 9.14 3.18 1.72
N THR A 18 9.38 3.68 2.93
CA THR A 18 9.71 2.82 4.07
C THR A 18 8.61 1.79 4.37
N LEU A 19 7.34 2.18 4.27
CA LEU A 19 6.21 1.23 4.44
C LEU A 19 6.19 0.17 3.34
N VAL A 20 6.46 0.53 2.08
CA VAL A 20 6.58 -0.44 0.98
C VAL A 20 7.72 -1.42 1.24
N GLU A 21 8.90 -0.92 1.60
CA GLU A 21 10.07 -1.76 1.88
C GLU A 21 9.81 -2.76 3.02
N GLN A 22 9.12 -2.31 4.08
CA GLN A 22 8.76 -3.18 5.21
C GLN A 22 7.62 -4.16 4.87
N SER A 23 6.76 -3.81 3.92
CA SER A 23 5.64 -4.67 3.50
C SER A 23 6.03 -5.71 2.47
N ARG A 24 7.13 -5.52 1.73
CA ARG A 24 7.64 -6.50 0.75
C ARG A 24 7.88 -7.89 1.35
N PRO A 25 8.65 -8.06 2.43
CA PRO A 25 8.86 -9.38 3.01
C PRO A 25 7.56 -9.97 3.56
N VAL A 26 6.63 -9.15 4.06
CA VAL A 26 5.30 -9.64 4.51
C VAL A 26 4.47 -10.14 3.34
N LEU A 27 4.50 -9.43 2.20
CA LEU A 27 3.83 -9.87 0.98
C LEU A 27 4.39 -11.20 0.47
N GLU A 28 5.71 -11.37 0.52
CA GLU A 28 6.39 -12.59 0.05
C GLU A 28 6.13 -13.80 0.96
N ASN A 29 6.05 -13.60 2.29
CA ASN A 29 5.88 -14.70 3.24
C ASN A 29 4.42 -15.01 3.58
N ASP A 30 3.60 -13.98 3.79
CA ASP A 30 2.27 -14.09 4.40
C ASP A 30 1.15 -13.61 3.46
N GLY A 31 1.50 -12.99 2.34
CA GLY A 31 0.55 -12.55 1.31
C GLY A 31 -0.12 -11.20 1.59
N MET A 32 -1.08 -10.86 0.75
CA MET A 32 -1.64 -9.51 0.70
C MET A 32 -2.53 -9.15 1.90
N GLU A 33 -3.26 -10.11 2.48
CA GLU A 33 -4.07 -9.87 3.68
C GLU A 33 -3.21 -9.46 4.87
N ALA A 34 -2.04 -10.10 5.05
CA ALA A 34 -1.10 -9.73 6.11
C ALA A 34 -0.51 -8.34 5.91
N VAL A 35 -0.26 -7.93 4.66
CA VAL A 35 0.11 -6.55 4.34
C VAL A 35 -0.99 -5.57 4.74
N GLN A 36 -2.26 -5.88 4.45
CA GLN A 36 -3.37 -5.00 4.82
C GLN A 36 -3.50 -4.88 6.34
N ALA A 37 -3.29 -5.98 7.08
CA ALA A 37 -3.28 -5.99 8.54
C ALA A 37 -2.16 -5.10 9.09
N LEU A 38 -0.92 -5.28 8.63
CA LEU A 38 0.23 -4.47 9.03
C LEU A 38 -0.02 -2.96 8.82
N LEU A 39 -0.59 -2.61 7.67
CA LEU A 39 -0.89 -1.22 7.33
C LEU A 39 -2.02 -0.67 8.21
N ALA A 40 -3.04 -1.47 8.51
CA ALA A 40 -4.13 -1.09 9.42
C ALA A 40 -3.60 -0.86 10.86
N GLU A 41 -2.76 -1.76 11.37
CA GLU A 41 -2.11 -1.63 12.68
C GLU A 41 -1.26 -0.36 12.81
N ARG A 42 -0.66 0.07 11.70
CA ARG A 42 0.13 1.30 11.62
C ARG A 42 -0.72 2.56 11.41
N GLY A 43 -2.05 2.45 11.44
CA GLY A 43 -2.96 3.57 11.27
C GLY A 43 -2.97 4.14 9.85
N VAL A 44 -2.58 3.37 8.84
CA VAL A 44 -2.54 3.81 7.45
C VAL A 44 -3.95 3.86 6.90
N SER A 45 -4.36 5.05 6.45
CA SER A 45 -5.69 5.27 5.84
C SER A 45 -5.90 4.43 4.58
N ILE A 46 -7.17 4.19 4.22
CA ILE A 46 -7.54 3.41 3.03
C ILE A 46 -6.91 3.98 1.75
N ILE A 47 -6.91 5.31 1.57
CA ILE A 47 -6.33 5.95 0.37
C ILE A 47 -4.82 5.68 0.28
N GLN A 48 -4.12 5.79 1.42
CA GLN A 48 -2.69 5.48 1.48
C GLN A 48 -2.43 3.99 1.25
N ALA A 49 -3.26 3.11 1.82
CA ALA A 49 -3.17 1.68 1.62
C ALA A 49 -3.31 1.28 0.15
N ILE A 50 -4.21 1.92 -0.59
CA ILE A 50 -4.37 1.71 -2.04
C ILE A 50 -3.06 2.07 -2.77
N ALA A 51 -2.48 3.23 -2.47
CA ALA A 51 -1.24 3.66 -3.08
C ALA A 51 -0.07 2.70 -2.77
N LEU A 52 0.05 2.25 -1.52
CA LEU A 52 1.09 1.30 -1.08
C LEU A 52 0.89 -0.08 -1.71
N THR A 53 -0.34 -0.57 -1.77
CA THR A 53 -0.70 -1.85 -2.41
C THR A 53 -0.35 -1.83 -3.89
N ARG A 54 -0.67 -0.73 -4.59
CA ARG A 54 -0.30 -0.53 -5.99
C ARG A 54 1.22 -0.44 -6.19
N ALA A 55 1.94 0.14 -5.25
CA ALA A 55 3.40 0.21 -5.30
C ALA A 55 4.05 -1.16 -5.08
N LEU A 56 3.47 -2.01 -4.21
CA LEU A 56 3.92 -3.38 -3.95
C LEU A 56 3.72 -4.29 -5.16
N LEU A 57 2.60 -4.12 -5.88
CA LEU A 57 2.26 -4.91 -7.07
C LEU A 57 2.90 -4.39 -8.37
N GLY A 58 3.69 -3.32 -8.30
CA GLY A 58 4.25 -2.65 -9.47
C GLY A 58 3.31 -1.59 -10.04
N THR A 59 3.66 -0.31 -9.84
CA THR A 59 2.78 0.83 -10.18
C THR A 59 2.43 0.94 -11.67
N ALA A 60 3.34 0.54 -12.55
CA ALA A 60 3.14 0.58 -13.99
C ALA A 60 2.28 -0.58 -14.50
N GLU A 61 2.38 -1.74 -13.85
CA GLU A 61 1.72 -2.99 -14.27
C GLU A 61 0.34 -3.13 -13.65
N THR A 62 0.13 -2.52 -12.49
CA THR A 62 -1.11 -2.64 -11.72
C THR A 62 -2.03 -1.43 -11.94
N PRO A 63 -3.23 -1.63 -12.54
CA PRO A 63 -4.26 -0.61 -12.62
C PRO A 63 -4.69 -0.16 -11.22
N LEU A 64 -5.05 1.12 -11.08
CA LEU A 64 -5.52 1.66 -9.80
C LEU A 64 -6.73 0.90 -9.25
N GLN A 65 -7.67 0.51 -10.13
CA GLN A 65 -8.86 -0.23 -9.73
C GLN A 65 -8.52 -1.56 -9.04
N VAL A 66 -7.50 -2.28 -9.53
CA VAL A 66 -7.06 -3.55 -8.92
C VAL A 66 -6.59 -3.33 -7.48
N ALA A 67 -5.83 -2.26 -7.23
CA ALA A 67 -5.41 -1.93 -5.89
C ALA A 67 -6.58 -1.50 -4.98
N ILE A 68 -7.58 -0.81 -5.53
CA ILE A 68 -8.83 -0.47 -4.81
C ILE A 68 -9.57 -1.75 -4.41
N ASP A 69 -9.77 -2.67 -5.36
CA ASP A 69 -10.52 -3.90 -5.11
C ASP A 69 -9.83 -4.74 -4.01
N ILE A 70 -8.51 -4.89 -4.08
CA ILE A 70 -7.73 -5.60 -3.05
C ILE A 70 -7.93 -4.99 -1.65
N VAL A 71 -7.84 -3.67 -1.53
CA VAL A 71 -7.95 -2.99 -0.24
C VAL A 71 -9.39 -3.01 0.30
N THR A 72 -10.39 -2.88 -0.58
CA THR A 72 -11.81 -2.81 -0.19
C THR A 72 -12.45 -4.18 0.06
N THR A 73 -11.88 -5.25 -0.49
CA THR A 73 -12.30 -6.63 -0.24
C THR A 73 -11.52 -7.30 0.89
N SER A 74 -10.51 -6.62 1.45
CA SER A 74 -9.70 -7.11 2.57
C SER A 74 -10.54 -7.22 3.84
N ALA A 75 -10.56 -8.40 4.46
CA ALA A 75 -11.40 -8.67 5.63
C ALA A 75 -10.99 -7.84 6.86
N VAL A 76 -9.71 -7.50 6.96
CA VAL A 76 -9.15 -6.69 8.04
C VAL A 76 -9.44 -5.18 7.90
N ARG A 77 -10.04 -4.76 6.77
CA ARG A 77 -10.39 -3.35 6.49
C ARG A 77 -11.89 -3.09 6.35
N GLN A 78 -12.72 -4.12 6.48
CA GLN A 78 -14.18 -4.00 6.60
C GLN A 78 -14.58 -3.70 8.05
#